data_AF-A0A7J7KH12-F1
#
_entry.id   AF-A0A7J7KH12-F1
#
_cell.length_a   1.000
_cell.length_b   1.000
_cell.length_c   1.000
_cell.angle_alpha   90.00
_cell.angle_beta   90.00
_cell.angle_gamma   90.00
#
_symmetry.space_group_name_H-M   'P 1'
#
loop_
_entity.id
_entity.type
_entity.pdbx_description
1 polymer ?
#
loop_
_entity_poly.entity_id
_entity_poly.type
_entity_poly.pdbx_seq_one_letter_code
_entity_poly.pdbx_strand_id
1 'polypeptide(L)'
;MAEENATQAVNNHEEDSSKQPFAMSSDNYAVIAKAIREYEIEHTVHFTGHRKYRNFNCNFEPWKNLKEDMPAPRLMWMSDVIPFEGRPYLAVARKALECQYGRQHHVGVRVNPSKRKTSYKIDCPCTLEVIEIARMVSPMIQVKNKADISKQHQTMLGQVYKQLVKSLNSGEPANDLKFTREFHLRISPLSSHNHAIGEAAAEHQRIDPVMVEKLHELNSAGITNTDILIDLLKNYVEDTLFKGKTPPILTNRRFYPKKQDIKNHSYLTKSQLLKKFKSVAAESVRCESTPT
;
A
#
# COMPACT_ATOMS: atom_id res chain seq x y z
N MET A 1 -38.54 55.86 -1.25
CA MET A 1 -38.05 55.41 -2.58
C MET A 1 -36.53 55.33 -2.50
N ALA A 2 -35.94 54.35 -3.17
CA ALA A 2 -34.56 53.86 -3.07
C ALA A 2 -34.34 52.74 -2.03
N GLU A 3 -34.84 51.56 -2.40
CA GLU A 3 -34.17 50.29 -2.17
C GLU A 3 -32.82 50.32 -2.92
N GLU A 4 -31.74 49.80 -2.33
CA GLU A 4 -30.67 49.20 -3.13
C GLU A 4 -29.99 48.08 -2.35
N ASN A 5 -30.07 46.90 -2.96
CA ASN A 5 -29.65 45.60 -2.49
C ASN A 5 -28.12 45.48 -2.41
N ALA A 6 -27.62 44.95 -1.28
CA ALA A 6 -26.27 44.39 -1.19
C ALA A 6 -26.36 42.93 -0.72
N THR A 7 -26.90 42.07 -1.56
CA THR A 7 -26.83 40.61 -1.39
C THR A 7 -25.48 40.16 -1.92
N GLN A 8 -24.51 39.98 -1.02
CA GLN A 8 -23.23 39.34 -1.34
C GLN A 8 -23.48 37.87 -1.69
N ALA A 9 -23.12 37.50 -2.92
CA ALA A 9 -23.11 36.13 -3.41
C ALA A 9 -22.09 35.29 -2.62
N VAL A 10 -22.59 34.38 -1.79
CA VAL A 10 -21.80 33.30 -1.20
C VAL A 10 -21.63 32.23 -2.28
N ASN A 11 -20.53 32.30 -3.03
CA ASN A 11 -20.10 31.22 -3.92
C ASN A 11 -19.55 30.06 -3.07
N ASN A 12 -20.43 29.17 -2.64
CA ASN A 12 -20.04 27.84 -2.17
C ASN A 12 -19.70 26.98 -3.39
N HIS A 13 -18.43 27.00 -3.83
CA HIS A 13 -17.88 25.90 -4.59
C HIS A 13 -17.64 24.73 -3.64
N GLU A 14 -18.66 23.89 -3.43
CA GLU A 14 -18.44 22.52 -2.98
C GLU A 14 -17.69 21.79 -4.09
N GLU A 15 -16.35 21.77 -3.98
CA GLU A 15 -15.52 20.94 -4.86
C GLU A 15 -15.88 19.47 -4.65
N ASP A 16 -16.38 18.84 -5.71
CA ASP A 16 -16.70 17.41 -5.78
C ASP A 16 -15.47 16.57 -5.38
N SER A 17 -15.50 16.02 -4.17
CA SER A 17 -14.41 15.26 -3.55
C SER A 17 -13.96 14.05 -4.39
N SER A 18 -14.79 13.58 -5.32
CA SER A 18 -14.47 12.48 -6.24
C SER A 18 -13.42 12.84 -7.31
N LYS A 19 -13.16 14.13 -7.51
CA LYS A 19 -12.23 14.66 -8.53
C LYS A 19 -10.84 14.98 -7.99
N GLN A 20 -10.67 15.04 -6.67
CA GLN A 20 -9.38 15.33 -6.05
C GLN A 20 -8.66 14.03 -5.64
N PRO A 21 -7.32 13.98 -5.76
CA PRO A 21 -6.56 12.86 -5.24
C PRO A 21 -6.57 12.90 -3.71
N PHE A 22 -6.77 11.74 -3.08
CA PHE A 22 -6.58 11.62 -1.64
C PHE A 22 -5.08 11.62 -1.32
N ALA A 23 -4.64 12.48 -0.39
CA ALA A 23 -3.25 12.57 0.01
C ALA A 23 -3.12 12.72 1.53
N MET A 24 -2.08 12.11 2.09
CA MET A 24 -1.72 12.29 3.51
C MET A 24 -0.25 11.98 3.73
N SER A 25 0.31 12.46 4.84
CA SER A 25 1.65 12.13 5.28
C SER A 25 1.70 11.76 6.77
N SER A 26 2.70 10.97 7.15
CA SER A 26 2.94 10.55 8.53
C SER A 26 4.38 10.06 8.69
N ASP A 27 4.96 10.18 9.88
CA ASP A 27 6.24 9.56 10.25
C ASP A 27 6.10 8.04 10.53
N ASN A 28 4.86 7.59 10.74
CA ASN A 28 4.53 6.21 11.09
C ASN A 28 3.75 5.53 9.96
N TYR A 29 4.36 4.50 9.35
CA TYR A 29 3.73 3.71 8.30
C TYR A 29 2.45 2.99 8.75
N ALA A 30 2.31 2.64 10.04
CA ALA A 30 1.10 2.00 10.53
C ALA A 30 -0.13 2.92 10.37
N VAL A 31 0.05 4.24 10.54
CA VAL A 31 -1.00 5.24 10.31
C VAL A 31 -1.37 5.29 8.83
N ILE A 32 -0.38 5.29 7.93
CA ILE A 32 -0.61 5.22 6.47
C ILE A 32 -1.35 3.94 6.09
N ALA A 33 -0.88 2.78 6.58
CA ALA A 33 -1.50 1.49 6.29
C ALA A 33 -2.95 1.43 6.77
N LYS A 34 -3.25 2.02 7.95
CA LYS A 34 -4.61 2.15 8.48
C LYS A 34 -5.47 3.06 7.59
N ALA A 35 -4.96 4.20 7.16
CA ALA A 35 -5.73 5.11 6.30
C ALA A 35 -6.01 4.50 4.91
N ILE A 36 -5.05 3.78 4.31
CA ILE A 36 -5.28 3.00 3.09
C ILE A 36 -6.43 2.01 3.33
N ARG A 37 -6.39 1.32 4.46
CA ARG A 37 -7.40 0.32 4.82
C ARG A 37 -8.79 0.93 4.98
N GLU A 38 -8.88 2.06 5.68
CA GLU A 38 -10.14 2.80 5.89
C GLU A 38 -10.68 3.31 4.54
N TYR A 39 -9.82 3.90 3.70
CA TYR A 39 -10.18 4.36 2.35
C TYR A 39 -10.74 3.22 1.48
N GLU A 40 -10.09 2.06 1.48
CA GLU A 40 -10.54 0.88 0.74
C GLU A 40 -11.91 0.36 1.20
N ILE A 41 -12.20 0.44 2.50
CA ILE A 41 -13.49 0.03 3.08
C ILE A 41 -14.57 1.03 2.69
N GLU A 42 -14.33 2.31 2.94
CA GLU A 42 -15.27 3.40 2.68
C GLU A 42 -15.71 3.44 1.22
N HIS A 43 -14.77 3.37 0.29
CA HIS A 43 -15.06 3.48 -1.14
C HIS A 43 -15.33 2.13 -1.81
N THR A 44 -15.29 1.04 -1.05
CA THR A 44 -15.40 -0.34 -1.56
C THR A 44 -14.47 -0.57 -2.76
N VAL A 45 -13.20 -0.25 -2.56
CA VAL A 45 -12.11 -0.49 -3.52
C VAL A 45 -11.03 -1.38 -2.90
N HIS A 46 -10.17 -1.93 -3.74
CA HIS A 46 -9.02 -2.69 -3.25
C HIS A 46 -7.81 -2.50 -4.16
N PHE A 47 -6.66 -2.27 -3.56
CA PHE A 47 -5.38 -2.07 -4.23
C PHE A 47 -4.45 -3.26 -3.98
N THR A 48 -3.82 -3.72 -5.05
CA THR A 48 -2.94 -4.89 -5.06
C THR A 48 -1.56 -4.53 -5.57
N GLY A 49 -0.52 -5.06 -4.91
CA GLY A 49 0.87 -4.89 -5.33
C GLY A 49 1.26 -5.96 -6.34
N HIS A 50 1.91 -5.56 -7.43
CA HIS A 50 2.38 -6.46 -8.48
C HIS A 50 3.86 -6.84 -8.35
N ARG A 51 4.63 -6.13 -7.51
CA ARG A 51 6.06 -6.40 -7.27
C ARG A 51 6.35 -6.46 -5.77
N LYS A 52 7.34 -7.27 -5.39
CA LYS A 52 7.92 -7.18 -4.04
C LYS A 52 8.76 -5.91 -3.98
N TYR A 53 8.42 -5.00 -3.08
CA TYR A 53 9.23 -3.81 -2.82
C TYR A 53 10.37 -4.21 -1.89
N ARG A 54 11.61 -4.12 -2.37
CA ARG A 54 12.77 -4.32 -1.50
C ARG A 54 12.88 -3.11 -0.57
N ASN A 55 13.12 -3.37 0.71
CA ASN A 55 13.54 -2.40 1.71
C ASN A 55 12.51 -1.30 2.07
N PHE A 56 11.26 -1.39 1.60
CA PHE A 56 10.18 -0.47 1.99
C PHE A 56 9.69 -0.79 3.40
N ASN A 57 9.60 0.23 4.26
CA ASN A 57 9.24 0.07 5.67
C ASN A 57 10.12 -0.95 6.43
N CYS A 58 11.36 -1.19 5.98
CA CYS A 58 12.36 -1.99 6.68
C CYS A 58 13.31 -1.09 7.50
N ASN A 59 14.38 -1.63 8.08
CA ASN A 59 15.40 -0.88 8.84
C ASN A 59 15.68 0.48 8.17
N PHE A 60 15.37 1.57 8.87
CA PHE A 60 15.47 2.91 8.30
C PHE A 60 16.93 3.33 8.23
N GLU A 61 17.55 2.98 7.12
CA GLU A 61 18.92 3.34 6.80
C GLU A 61 18.89 3.97 5.40
N PRO A 62 18.51 5.26 5.29
CA PRO A 62 18.34 5.99 4.03
C PRO A 62 19.50 5.81 3.04
N TRP A 63 20.69 5.61 3.61
CA TRP A 63 21.95 5.46 2.91
C TRP A 63 22.22 4.03 2.42
N LYS A 64 21.82 2.97 3.13
CA LYS A 64 22.14 1.58 2.75
C LYS A 64 21.35 1.05 1.54
N ASN A 65 20.26 1.70 1.17
CA ASN A 65 19.44 1.31 0.02
C ASN A 65 19.93 1.89 -1.32
N LEU A 66 20.99 2.69 -1.29
CA LEU A 66 21.62 3.26 -2.46
C LEU A 66 22.62 2.26 -3.03
N LYS A 67 22.12 1.37 -3.90
CA LYS A 67 23.00 0.47 -4.65
C LYS A 67 23.99 1.26 -5.51
N GLU A 68 25.19 0.69 -5.70
CA GLU A 68 26.21 1.16 -6.66
C GLU A 68 25.64 1.35 -8.08
N ASP A 69 24.63 0.56 -8.47
CA ASP A 69 24.01 0.58 -9.82
C ASP A 69 22.84 1.55 -9.98
N MET A 70 22.38 2.21 -8.90
CA MET A 70 21.34 3.23 -8.98
C MET A 70 21.99 4.59 -9.24
N PRO A 71 21.39 5.48 -10.06
CA PRO A 71 21.86 6.85 -10.12
C PRO A 71 21.79 7.42 -8.70
N ALA A 72 22.96 7.77 -8.16
CA ALA A 72 23.20 8.80 -7.16
C ALA A 72 21.97 9.30 -6.37
N PRO A 73 21.91 9.17 -5.02
CA PRO A 73 20.78 9.66 -4.21
C PRO A 73 20.45 11.13 -4.52
N ARG A 74 19.38 11.41 -5.28
CA ARG A 74 19.03 12.81 -5.57
C ARG A 74 18.37 13.42 -4.35
N LEU A 75 19.01 14.42 -3.75
CA LEU A 75 18.34 15.33 -2.82
C LEU A 75 17.34 16.17 -3.60
N MET A 76 16.09 16.14 -3.16
CA MET A 76 14.97 16.82 -3.80
C MET A 76 14.36 17.84 -2.84
N TRP A 77 13.83 18.94 -3.38
CA TRP A 77 13.07 19.92 -2.59
C TRP A 77 11.58 19.63 -2.55
N MET A 78 11.05 19.04 -3.62
CA MET A 78 9.63 18.74 -3.82
C MET A 78 9.47 17.74 -4.97
N SER A 79 8.30 17.11 -5.05
CA SER A 79 7.81 16.43 -6.23
C SER A 79 6.31 16.70 -6.44
N ASP A 80 5.71 15.99 -7.38
CA ASP A 80 4.27 15.88 -7.58
C ASP A 80 3.49 15.33 -6.36
N VAL A 81 4.15 14.52 -5.53
CA VAL A 81 3.55 13.86 -4.36
C VAL A 81 4.02 14.51 -3.05
N ILE A 82 5.25 15.00 -3.01
CA ILE A 82 5.86 15.54 -1.79
C ILE A 82 5.91 17.06 -1.88
N PRO A 83 5.16 17.79 -1.04
CA PRO A 83 5.12 19.23 -1.09
C PRO A 83 6.45 19.86 -0.66
N PHE A 84 6.65 21.11 -1.07
CA PHE A 84 7.78 21.90 -0.58
C PHE A 84 7.53 22.30 0.88
N GLU A 85 8.43 21.89 1.77
CA GLU A 85 8.41 22.26 3.20
C GLU A 85 9.70 22.94 3.64
N GLY A 86 10.43 23.53 2.69
CA GLY A 86 11.66 24.26 3.00
C GLY A 86 12.86 23.42 3.35
N ARG A 87 12.73 22.09 3.42
CA ARG A 87 13.82 21.16 3.75
C ARG A 87 13.91 20.08 2.66
N PRO A 88 15.12 19.80 2.16
CA PRO A 88 15.30 18.77 1.15
C PRO A 88 15.11 17.37 1.73
N TYR A 89 14.86 16.40 0.87
CA TYR A 89 14.67 15.01 1.23
C TYR A 89 15.34 14.05 0.25
N LEU A 90 15.56 12.83 0.70
CA LEU A 90 15.94 11.68 -0.11
C LEU A 90 14.73 10.78 -0.30
N ALA A 91 14.42 10.40 -1.54
CA ALA A 91 13.46 9.33 -1.80
C ALA A 91 14.12 7.98 -1.47
N VAL A 92 13.66 7.30 -0.43
CA VAL A 92 14.26 6.05 0.07
C VAL A 92 13.62 4.86 -0.63
N ALA A 93 12.29 4.82 -0.68
CA ALA A 93 11.55 3.74 -1.31
C ALA A 93 10.20 4.22 -1.84
N ARG A 94 9.68 3.52 -2.85
CA ARG A 94 8.34 3.74 -3.41
C ARG A 94 7.58 2.44 -3.45
N LYS A 95 6.35 2.45 -2.95
CA LYS A 95 5.38 1.37 -3.01
C LYS A 95 4.19 1.83 -3.84
N ALA A 96 4.08 1.33 -5.07
CA ALA A 96 3.00 1.66 -6.00
C ALA A 96 2.06 0.46 -6.18
N LEU A 97 0.82 0.59 -5.73
CA LEU A 97 -0.25 -0.38 -5.86
C LEU A 97 -1.22 0.04 -6.98
N GLU A 98 -1.89 -0.94 -7.56
CA GLU A 98 -2.90 -0.73 -8.59
C GLU A 98 -4.24 -1.26 -8.11
N CYS A 99 -5.34 -0.71 -8.60
CA CYS A 99 -6.66 -1.29 -8.38
C CYS A 99 -6.66 -2.81 -8.68
N GLN A 100 -7.46 -3.59 -7.96
CA GLN A 100 -7.64 -5.02 -8.22
C GLN A 100 -8.05 -5.30 -9.68
N TYR A 101 -8.71 -4.33 -10.31
CA TYR A 101 -9.14 -4.32 -11.72
C TYR A 101 -8.15 -3.62 -12.67
N GLY A 102 -6.95 -3.26 -12.18
CA GLY A 102 -5.88 -2.60 -12.92
C GLY A 102 -5.31 -3.44 -14.06
N ARG A 103 -4.07 -3.17 -14.48
CA ARG A 103 -3.52 -3.82 -15.68
C ARG A 103 -3.21 -5.30 -15.46
N GLN A 104 -3.32 -6.07 -16.53
CA GLN A 104 -2.86 -7.45 -16.51
C GLN A 104 -1.32 -7.51 -16.69
N HIS A 105 -0.61 -7.69 -15.58
CA HIS A 105 0.84 -7.92 -15.60
C HIS A 105 1.12 -9.38 -15.93
N HIS A 106 1.39 -9.70 -17.20
CA HIS A 106 1.82 -11.04 -17.61
C HIS A 106 3.26 -11.29 -17.15
N VAL A 107 3.43 -11.88 -15.97
CA VAL A 107 4.73 -12.38 -15.53
C VAL A 107 4.94 -13.77 -16.12
N GLY A 108 5.58 -13.85 -17.30
CA GLY A 108 6.38 -14.99 -17.77
C GLY A 108 5.77 -16.39 -17.93
N VAL A 109 4.52 -16.63 -17.51
CA VAL A 109 3.91 -17.97 -17.64
C VAL A 109 3.12 -18.02 -18.94
N ARG A 110 3.65 -18.76 -19.93
CA ARG A 110 2.88 -19.20 -21.11
C ARG A 110 1.76 -20.14 -20.64
N VAL A 111 0.63 -19.58 -20.22
CA VAL A 111 -0.58 -20.36 -19.95
C VAL A 111 -1.29 -20.61 -21.27
N ASN A 112 -1.61 -21.88 -21.56
CA ASN A 112 -2.36 -22.29 -22.74
C ASN A 112 -3.61 -21.40 -22.94
N PRO A 113 -3.83 -20.81 -24.13
CA PRO A 113 -4.97 -19.93 -24.41
C PRO A 113 -6.32 -20.57 -24.07
N SER A 114 -6.45 -21.87 -24.25
CA SER A 114 -7.66 -22.67 -23.98
C SER A 114 -8.00 -22.84 -22.49
N LYS A 115 -7.08 -22.54 -21.57
CA LYS A 115 -7.31 -22.57 -20.11
C LYS A 115 -7.39 -21.17 -19.48
N ARG A 116 -7.41 -20.10 -20.29
CA ARG A 116 -7.58 -18.74 -19.79
C ARG A 116 -8.98 -18.63 -19.20
N LYS A 117 -9.09 -18.71 -17.87
CA LYS A 117 -10.23 -18.09 -17.17
C LYS A 117 -10.20 -16.60 -17.54
N THR A 118 -11.34 -16.05 -17.93
CA THR A 118 -11.49 -14.62 -18.21
C THR A 118 -10.90 -13.85 -17.04
N SER A 119 -9.85 -13.07 -17.30
CA SER A 119 -9.26 -12.21 -16.29
C SER A 119 -10.27 -11.13 -15.95
N TYR A 120 -10.57 -10.92 -14.66
CA TYR A 120 -11.41 -9.80 -14.23
C TYR A 120 -10.72 -8.44 -14.40
N LYS A 121 -9.47 -8.40 -14.88
CA LYS A 121 -8.71 -7.17 -15.12
C LYS A 121 -9.29 -6.42 -16.32
N ILE A 122 -9.53 -5.12 -16.15
CA ILE A 122 -10.17 -4.23 -17.14
C ILE A 122 -9.33 -2.95 -17.34
N ASP A 123 -8.03 -3.04 -17.01
CA ASP A 123 -7.05 -1.97 -17.17
C ASP A 123 -7.43 -0.66 -16.47
N CYS A 124 -8.01 -0.77 -15.26
CA CYS A 124 -8.34 0.38 -14.43
C CYS A 124 -7.10 1.26 -14.17
N PRO A 125 -7.16 2.59 -14.44
CA PRO A 125 -6.00 3.48 -14.31
C PRO A 125 -5.80 3.98 -12.87
N CYS A 126 -6.72 3.68 -11.94
CA CYS A 126 -6.59 4.10 -10.55
C CYS A 126 -5.41 3.43 -9.84
N THR A 127 -4.57 4.27 -9.24
CA THR A 127 -3.32 3.87 -8.57
C THR A 127 -3.22 4.46 -7.17
N LEU A 128 -2.46 3.78 -6.33
CA LEU A 128 -2.13 4.21 -4.99
C LEU A 128 -0.62 4.14 -4.81
N GLU A 129 -0.02 5.20 -4.29
CA GLU A 129 1.42 5.28 -4.11
C GLU A 129 1.77 5.73 -2.70
N VAL A 130 2.72 5.02 -2.08
CA VAL A 130 3.36 5.43 -0.84
C VAL A 130 4.84 5.66 -1.11
N ILE A 131 5.30 6.86 -0.84
CA ILE A 131 6.72 7.23 -0.95
C ILE A 131 7.29 7.34 0.46
N GLU A 132 8.32 6.55 0.74
CA GLU A 132 9.13 6.66 1.95
C GLU A 132 10.30 7.61 1.67
N ILE A 133 10.45 8.63 2.51
CA ILE A 133 11.51 9.62 2.40
C ILE A 133 12.31 9.77 3.69
N ALA A 134 13.52 10.28 3.52
CA ALA A 134 14.35 10.79 4.60
C ALA A 134 14.48 12.30 4.44
N ARG A 135 13.76 13.07 5.25
CA ARG A 135 13.79 14.53 5.21
C ARG A 135 14.91 15.07 6.08
N MET A 136 15.66 16.04 5.58
CA MET A 136 16.75 16.65 6.32
C MET A 136 16.24 17.49 7.48
N VAL A 137 16.92 17.41 8.63
CA VAL A 137 16.66 18.23 9.82
C VAL A 137 17.67 19.38 9.95
N SER A 138 18.71 19.41 9.13
CA SER A 138 19.77 20.42 9.24
C SER A 138 19.23 21.84 9.00
N PRO A 139 19.38 22.76 9.97
CA PRO A 139 18.93 24.14 9.83
C PRO A 139 19.76 24.93 8.80
N MET A 140 20.95 24.43 8.42
CA MET A 140 21.82 25.08 7.45
C MET A 140 21.24 25.08 6.03
N ILE A 141 20.29 24.19 5.74
CA ILE A 141 19.63 24.06 4.43
C ILE A 141 18.11 24.07 4.64
N GLN A 142 17.64 25.13 5.29
CA GLN A 142 16.22 25.43 5.41
C GLN A 142 15.89 26.72 4.67
N VAL A 143 14.85 26.64 3.85
CA VAL A 143 14.40 27.73 2.97
C VAL A 143 12.93 28.02 3.27
N LYS A 144 12.53 29.28 3.40
CA LYS A 144 11.13 29.62 3.72
C LYS A 144 10.22 29.45 2.51
N ASN A 145 10.61 29.97 1.35
CA ASN A 145 9.80 29.91 0.14
C ASN A 145 10.53 29.21 -1.00
N LYS A 146 9.77 28.62 -1.92
CA LYS A 146 10.32 28.03 -3.15
C LYS A 146 11.14 29.04 -3.97
N ALA A 147 10.74 30.32 -3.97
CA ALA A 147 11.45 31.39 -4.68
C ALA A 147 12.84 31.68 -4.10
N ASP A 148 13.06 31.35 -2.83
CA ASP A 148 14.33 31.61 -2.13
C ASP A 148 15.38 30.53 -2.42
N ILE A 149 15.04 29.50 -3.20
CA ILE A 149 15.98 28.46 -3.69
C ILE A 149 16.95 29.10 -4.70
N SER A 150 17.95 29.81 -4.17
CA SER A 150 19.01 30.45 -4.93
C SER A 150 20.07 29.45 -5.42
N LYS A 151 20.95 29.90 -6.31
CA LYS A 151 22.16 29.15 -6.72
C LYS A 151 23.02 28.73 -5.51
N GLN A 152 23.02 29.52 -4.44
CA GLN A 152 23.71 29.18 -3.19
C GLN A 152 23.09 27.96 -2.51
N HIS A 153 21.76 27.86 -2.43
CA HIS A 153 21.08 26.69 -1.87
C HIS A 153 21.30 25.44 -2.71
N GLN A 154 21.33 25.57 -4.04
CA GLN A 154 21.69 24.46 -4.94
C GLN A 154 23.14 24.01 -4.74
N THR A 155 24.06 24.95 -4.50
CA THR A 155 25.47 24.66 -4.21
C THR A 155 25.63 23.96 -2.85
N MET A 156 24.94 24.44 -1.82
CA MET A 156 24.93 23.82 -0.48
C MET A 156 24.35 22.41 -0.52
N LEU A 157 23.26 22.20 -1.28
CA LEU A 157 22.73 20.86 -1.53
C LEU A 157 23.75 19.95 -2.22
N GLY A 158 24.47 20.47 -3.21
CA GLY A 158 25.53 19.73 -3.88
C GLY A 158 26.67 19.34 -2.93
N GLN A 159 27.01 20.22 -1.97
CA GLN A 159 28.01 19.93 -0.93
C GLN A 159 27.53 18.84 0.03
N VAL A 160 26.28 18.94 0.52
CA VAL A 160 25.69 17.91 1.38
C VAL A 160 25.57 16.58 0.65
N TYR A 161 25.16 16.60 -0.61
CA TYR A 161 25.13 15.40 -1.45
C TYR A 161 26.52 14.76 -1.55
N LYS A 162 27.58 15.55 -1.78
CA LYS A 162 28.97 15.05 -1.79
C LYS A 162 29.40 14.47 -0.45
N GLN A 163 29.02 15.10 0.67
CA GLN A 163 29.27 14.56 2.01
C GLN A 163 28.55 13.22 2.21
N LEU A 164 27.28 13.13 1.82
CA LEU A 164 26.49 11.90 1.89
C LEU A 164 27.16 10.77 1.09
N VAL A 165 27.57 11.02 -0.15
CA VAL A 165 28.29 10.05 -1.01
C VAL A 165 29.64 9.66 -0.41
N LYS A 166 30.39 10.60 0.16
CA LYS A 166 31.66 10.31 0.82
C LYS A 166 31.47 9.37 2.02
N SER A 167 30.49 9.65 2.88
CA SER A 167 30.15 8.80 4.02
C SER A 167 29.68 7.40 3.60
N LEU A 168 28.89 7.32 2.51
CA LEU A 168 28.48 6.05 1.90
C LEU A 168 29.67 5.18 1.48
N ASN A 169 30.63 5.77 0.78
CA ASN A 169 31.77 5.04 0.22
C ASN A 169 32.84 4.71 1.27
N SER A 170 32.97 5.52 2.32
CA SER A 170 33.97 5.32 3.39
C SER A 170 33.48 4.41 4.52
N GLY A 171 32.17 4.15 4.61
CA GLY A 171 31.56 3.41 5.71
C GLY A 171 31.50 4.18 7.04
N GLU A 172 31.99 5.42 7.07
CA GLU A 172 31.90 6.30 8.22
C GLU A 172 30.51 6.97 8.27
N PRO A 173 29.80 6.95 9.41
CA PRO A 173 28.52 7.61 9.53
C PRO A 173 28.68 9.11 9.26
N ALA A 174 27.77 9.67 8.45
CA ALA A 174 27.64 11.11 8.29
C ALA A 174 27.07 11.70 9.59
N ASN A 175 27.88 11.75 10.66
CA ASN A 175 27.44 12.10 12.02
C ASN A 175 26.75 13.47 12.11
N ASP A 176 27.01 14.37 11.17
CA ASP A 176 26.41 15.70 11.13
C ASP A 176 25.10 15.79 10.32
N LEU A 177 24.77 14.77 9.52
CA LEU A 177 23.56 14.76 8.69
C LEU A 177 22.42 14.02 9.40
N LYS A 178 21.49 14.80 9.95
CA LYS A 178 20.27 14.27 10.61
C LYS A 178 19.09 14.24 9.65
N PHE A 179 18.37 13.11 9.67
CA PHE A 179 17.17 12.91 8.87
C PHE A 179 16.00 12.42 9.73
N THR A 180 14.79 12.82 9.36
CA THR A 180 13.53 12.22 9.82
C THR A 180 12.94 11.32 8.74
N ARG A 181 12.35 10.20 9.16
CA ARG A 181 11.60 9.32 8.27
C ARG A 181 10.19 9.84 8.10
N GLU A 182 9.71 9.88 6.87
CA GLU A 182 8.32 10.23 6.56
C GLU A 182 7.78 9.33 5.45
N PHE A 183 6.46 9.14 5.46
CA PHE A 183 5.71 8.42 4.45
C PHE A 183 4.65 9.34 3.88
N HIS A 184 4.59 9.43 2.55
CA HIS A 184 3.64 10.24 1.81
C HIS A 184 2.76 9.32 0.97
N LEU A 185 1.46 9.29 1.26
CA LEU A 185 0.45 8.53 0.53
C LEU A 185 -0.26 9.45 -0.46
N ARG A 186 -0.46 8.94 -1.67
CA ARG A 186 -1.32 9.53 -2.68
C ARG A 186 -2.16 8.46 -3.36
N ILE A 187 -3.46 8.68 -3.47
CA ILE A 187 -4.41 7.85 -4.20
C ILE A 187 -4.97 8.69 -5.34
N SER A 188 -5.07 8.10 -6.53
CA SER A 188 -5.75 8.74 -7.65
C SER A 188 -7.20 9.08 -7.27
N PRO A 189 -7.79 10.14 -7.85
CA PRO A 189 -9.19 10.49 -7.61
C PRO A 189 -10.13 9.31 -7.87
N LEU A 190 -11.25 9.23 -7.16
CA LEU A 190 -12.27 8.19 -7.35
C LEU A 190 -12.80 8.16 -8.80
N SER A 191 -12.93 9.32 -9.41
CA SER A 191 -13.28 9.49 -10.83
C SER A 191 -12.29 8.83 -11.81
N SER A 192 -11.09 8.45 -11.36
CA SER A 192 -10.14 7.68 -12.17
C SER A 192 -10.55 6.20 -12.34
N HIS A 193 -11.52 5.71 -11.57
CA HIS A 193 -12.04 4.36 -11.81
C HIS A 193 -12.89 4.33 -13.09
N ASN A 194 -12.59 3.37 -13.96
CA ASN A 194 -13.37 3.09 -15.18
C ASN A 194 -14.37 1.94 -14.98
N HIS A 195 -14.78 1.70 -13.73
CA HIS A 195 -15.69 0.63 -13.33
C HIS A 195 -16.51 1.06 -12.12
N ALA A 196 -17.58 0.31 -11.84
CA ALA A 196 -18.40 0.54 -10.65
C ALA A 196 -17.53 0.48 -9.38
N ILE A 197 -17.71 1.45 -8.49
CA ILE A 197 -17.14 1.54 -7.14
C ILE A 197 -18.28 1.61 -6.11
N GLY A 198 -17.97 1.54 -4.81
CA GLY A 198 -19.00 1.52 -3.78
C GLY A 198 -19.81 0.23 -3.74
N GLU A 199 -21.07 0.31 -3.32
CA GLU A 199 -21.95 -0.85 -3.11
C GLU A 199 -22.09 -1.74 -4.36
N ALA A 200 -22.11 -1.13 -5.56
CA ALA A 200 -22.19 -1.84 -6.82
C ALA A 200 -20.95 -2.73 -7.11
N ALA A 201 -19.80 -2.43 -6.49
CA ALA A 201 -18.58 -3.20 -6.62
C ALA A 201 -18.43 -4.29 -5.55
N ALA A 202 -19.21 -4.22 -4.47
CA ALA A 202 -19.06 -5.00 -3.25
C ALA A 202 -19.09 -6.52 -3.52
N GLU A 203 -19.93 -6.97 -4.46
CA GLU A 203 -20.09 -8.38 -4.79
C GLU A 203 -18.86 -9.01 -5.48
N HIS A 204 -18.04 -8.20 -6.12
CA HIS A 204 -16.91 -8.66 -6.95
C HIS A 204 -15.55 -8.47 -6.28
N GLN A 205 -15.54 -8.01 -5.02
CA GLN A 205 -14.31 -7.84 -4.25
C GLN A 205 -13.65 -9.17 -3.90
N ARG A 206 -12.32 -9.16 -3.81
CA ARG A 206 -11.55 -10.26 -3.25
C ARG A 206 -11.80 -10.36 -1.75
N ILE A 207 -11.75 -11.58 -1.22
CA ILE A 207 -11.82 -11.82 0.22
C ILE A 207 -10.65 -11.13 0.90
N ASP A 208 -10.94 -10.53 2.04
CA ASP A 208 -9.93 -9.88 2.84
C ASP A 208 -8.85 -10.87 3.34
N PRO A 209 -7.56 -10.50 3.35
CA PRO A 209 -6.52 -11.35 3.90
C PRO A 209 -6.80 -11.79 5.34
N VAL A 210 -7.34 -10.90 6.19
CA VAL A 210 -7.66 -11.23 7.59
C VAL A 210 -8.79 -12.27 7.67
N MET A 211 -9.77 -12.18 6.77
CA MET A 211 -10.85 -13.18 6.66
C MET A 211 -10.32 -14.53 6.16
N VAL A 212 -9.36 -14.52 5.22
CA VAL A 212 -8.70 -15.73 4.73
C VAL A 212 -7.88 -16.39 5.84
N GLU A 213 -7.13 -15.61 6.62
CA GLU A 213 -6.38 -16.09 7.79
C GLU A 213 -7.31 -16.72 8.83
N LYS A 214 -8.43 -16.05 9.16
CA LYS A 214 -9.42 -16.62 10.08
C LYS A 214 -10.03 -17.91 9.54
N LEU A 215 -10.35 -17.96 8.25
CA LEU A 215 -10.83 -19.18 7.60
C LEU A 215 -9.80 -20.32 7.67
N HIS A 216 -8.51 -20.01 7.53
CA HIS A 216 -7.45 -21.00 7.68
C HIS A 216 -7.31 -21.50 9.12
N GLU A 217 -7.42 -20.61 10.10
CA GLU A 217 -7.45 -20.97 11.53
C GLU A 217 -8.60 -21.95 11.84
N LEU A 218 -9.83 -21.64 11.39
CA LEU A 218 -11.00 -22.50 11.59
C LEU A 218 -10.84 -23.88 10.93
N ASN A 219 -10.30 -23.92 9.71
CA ASN A 219 -10.00 -25.17 9.02
C ASN A 219 -8.94 -26.00 9.77
N SER A 220 -7.90 -25.36 10.30
CA SER A 220 -6.88 -26.01 11.12
C SER A 220 -7.43 -26.55 12.44
N ALA A 221 -8.49 -25.95 12.97
CA ALA A 221 -9.25 -26.48 14.11
C ALA A 221 -10.21 -27.63 13.74
N GLY A 222 -10.23 -28.08 12.48
CA GLY A 222 -11.07 -29.18 12.00
C GLY A 222 -12.47 -28.79 11.54
N ILE A 223 -12.82 -27.50 11.58
CA ILE A 223 -14.13 -27.01 11.14
C ILE A 223 -14.12 -26.92 9.62
N THR A 224 -14.85 -27.83 8.96
CA THR A 224 -14.86 -27.95 7.49
C THR A 224 -16.26 -27.76 6.87
N ASN A 225 -17.31 -27.77 7.70
CA ASN A 225 -18.67 -27.52 7.23
C ASN A 225 -18.77 -26.06 6.76
N THR A 226 -19.11 -25.87 5.47
CA THR A 226 -19.14 -24.55 4.85
C THR A 226 -20.19 -23.62 5.48
N ASP A 227 -21.33 -24.14 5.90
CA ASP A 227 -22.40 -23.32 6.50
C ASP A 227 -21.97 -22.81 7.88
N ILE A 228 -21.36 -23.69 8.70
CA ILE A 228 -20.78 -23.31 9.99
C ILE A 228 -19.67 -22.28 9.80
N LEU A 229 -18.79 -22.46 8.82
CA LEU A 229 -17.72 -21.52 8.51
C LEU A 229 -18.26 -20.14 8.12
N ILE A 230 -19.37 -20.08 7.37
CA ILE A 230 -20.01 -18.80 7.01
C ILE A 230 -20.45 -18.05 8.27
N ASP A 231 -21.14 -18.72 9.19
CA ASP A 231 -21.67 -18.06 10.37
C ASP A 231 -20.57 -17.65 11.34
N LEU A 232 -19.52 -18.47 11.50
CA LEU A 232 -18.34 -18.10 12.29
C LEU A 232 -17.59 -16.90 11.70
N LEU A 233 -17.48 -16.82 10.37
CA LEU A 233 -16.85 -15.69 9.70
C LEU A 233 -17.71 -14.42 9.83
N LYS A 234 -19.03 -14.51 9.74
CA LYS A 234 -19.93 -13.37 10.00
C LYS A 234 -19.76 -12.83 11.41
N ASN A 235 -19.82 -13.71 12.42
CA ASN A 235 -19.63 -13.30 13.82
C ASN A 235 -18.25 -12.66 14.02
N TYR A 236 -17.20 -13.18 13.38
CA TYR A 236 -15.88 -12.57 13.45
C TYR A 236 -15.83 -11.15 12.85
N VAL A 237 -16.56 -10.89 11.76
CA VAL A 237 -16.67 -9.54 11.17
C VAL A 237 -17.33 -8.60 12.18
N GLU A 238 -18.45 -8.99 12.77
CA GLU A 238 -19.25 -8.16 13.66
C GLU A 238 -18.57 -7.96 15.03
N ASP A 239 -18.13 -9.05 15.66
CA ASP A 239 -17.64 -9.06 17.04
C ASP A 239 -16.17 -8.63 17.16
N THR A 240 -15.40 -8.73 16.07
CA THR A 240 -13.95 -8.47 16.10
C THR A 240 -13.53 -7.37 15.14
N LEU A 241 -13.81 -7.50 13.83
CA LEU A 241 -13.28 -6.55 12.84
C LEU A 241 -13.99 -5.18 12.88
N PHE A 242 -15.29 -5.19 13.13
CA PHE A 242 -16.14 -4.00 13.17
C PHE A 242 -16.79 -3.81 14.54
N LYS A 243 -16.16 -4.33 15.60
CA LYS A 243 -16.65 -4.17 16.97
C LYS A 243 -16.87 -2.69 17.31
N GLY A 244 -18.11 -2.32 17.62
CA GLY A 244 -18.49 -0.94 17.93
C GLY A 244 -18.53 0.01 16.71
N LYS A 245 -18.52 -0.52 15.49
CA LYS A 245 -18.67 0.22 14.23
C LYS A 245 -19.81 -0.39 13.41
N THR A 246 -20.32 0.36 12.42
CA THR A 246 -21.28 -0.18 11.45
C THR A 246 -20.56 -1.18 10.54
N PRO A 247 -20.97 -2.46 10.52
CA PRO A 247 -20.34 -3.45 9.66
C PRO A 247 -20.68 -3.16 8.18
N PRO A 248 -19.86 -3.65 7.23
CA PRO A 248 -20.17 -3.58 5.81
C PRO A 248 -21.48 -4.31 5.48
N ILE A 249 -22.10 -3.96 4.36
CA ILE A 249 -23.28 -4.67 3.85
C ILE A 249 -22.97 -6.17 3.59
N LEU A 250 -23.95 -7.04 3.84
CA LEU A 250 -23.79 -8.50 3.72
C LEU A 250 -23.45 -8.98 2.30
N THR A 251 -23.75 -8.17 1.28
CA THR A 251 -23.38 -8.44 -0.12
C THR A 251 -21.90 -8.17 -0.41
N ASN A 252 -21.19 -7.52 0.51
CA ASN A 252 -19.78 -7.24 0.38
C ASN A 252 -18.96 -8.52 0.54
N ARG A 253 -18.56 -9.09 -0.60
CA ARG A 253 -17.82 -10.36 -0.69
C ARG A 253 -16.45 -10.32 -0.03
N ARG A 254 -15.87 -9.13 0.20
CA ARG A 254 -14.60 -8.98 0.92
C ARG A 254 -14.68 -9.49 2.34
N PHE A 255 -15.78 -9.19 3.02
CA PHE A 255 -16.02 -9.56 4.42
C PHE A 255 -17.01 -10.72 4.57
N TYR A 256 -17.93 -10.87 3.61
CA TYR A 256 -18.95 -11.92 3.60
C TYR A 256 -18.75 -12.82 2.38
N PRO A 257 -17.74 -13.72 2.39
CA PRO A 257 -17.43 -14.57 1.26
C PRO A 257 -18.58 -15.54 0.93
N LYS A 258 -18.74 -15.88 -0.34
CA LYS A 258 -19.77 -16.84 -0.77
C LYS A 258 -19.33 -18.27 -0.41
N LYS A 259 -20.28 -19.22 -0.38
CA LYS A 259 -20.01 -20.66 -0.18
C LYS A 259 -18.86 -21.16 -1.07
N GLN A 260 -18.83 -20.75 -2.33
CA GLN A 260 -17.80 -21.17 -3.28
C GLN A 260 -16.41 -20.64 -2.93
N ASP A 261 -16.32 -19.44 -2.38
CA ASP A 261 -15.07 -18.83 -1.95
C ASP A 261 -14.44 -19.61 -0.80
N ILE A 262 -15.25 -19.94 0.20
CA ILE A 262 -14.83 -20.73 1.35
C ILE A 262 -14.35 -22.12 0.90
N LYS A 263 -15.08 -22.77 -0.01
CA LYS A 263 -14.66 -24.06 -0.58
C LYS A 263 -13.32 -23.95 -1.30
N ASN A 264 -13.14 -22.92 -2.13
CA ASN A 264 -11.90 -22.69 -2.86
C ASN A 264 -10.72 -22.50 -1.89
N HIS A 265 -10.87 -21.66 -0.86
CA HIS A 265 -9.82 -21.41 0.13
C HIS A 265 -9.53 -22.63 1.00
N SER A 266 -10.55 -23.35 1.47
CA SER A 266 -10.37 -24.55 2.30
C SER A 266 -9.66 -25.68 1.53
N TYR A 267 -9.97 -25.84 0.23
CA TYR A 267 -9.25 -26.76 -0.63
C TYR A 267 -7.77 -26.36 -0.78
N LEU A 268 -7.48 -25.07 -1.00
CA LEU A 268 -6.12 -24.58 -1.09
C LEU A 268 -5.35 -24.84 0.21
N THR A 269 -5.95 -24.59 1.38
CA THR A 269 -5.36 -24.91 2.70
C THR A 269 -5.01 -26.38 2.79
N LYS A 270 -5.95 -27.28 2.48
CA LYS A 270 -5.71 -28.72 2.51
C LYS A 270 -4.55 -29.11 1.59
N SER A 271 -4.50 -28.54 0.38
CA SER A 271 -3.42 -28.82 -0.58
C SER A 271 -2.06 -28.30 -0.11
N GLN A 272 -2.00 -27.13 0.54
CA GLN A 272 -0.77 -26.53 1.07
C GLN A 272 -0.28 -27.26 2.31
N LEU A 273 -1.19 -27.63 3.22
CA LEU A 273 -0.89 -28.49 4.36
C LEU A 273 -0.34 -29.84 3.89
N LEU A 274 -0.98 -30.49 2.91
CA LEU A 274 -0.49 -31.74 2.35
C LEU A 274 0.91 -31.61 1.73
N LYS A 275 1.23 -30.49 1.08
CA LYS A 275 2.58 -30.22 0.57
C LYS A 275 3.59 -30.05 1.71
N LYS A 276 3.23 -29.32 2.76
CA LYS A 276 4.07 -29.10 3.94
C LYS A 276 4.30 -30.40 4.73
N PHE A 277 3.29 -31.24 4.89
CA PHE A 277 3.44 -32.57 5.49
C PHE A 277 4.37 -33.47 4.66
N LYS A 278 4.22 -33.46 3.33
CA LYS A 278 5.11 -34.22 2.44
C LYS A 278 6.56 -33.73 2.47
N SER A 279 6.80 -32.42 2.63
CA SER A 279 8.17 -31.90 2.76
C SER A 279 8.79 -32.26 4.11
N VAL A 280 8.03 -32.15 5.21
CA VAL A 280 8.50 -32.52 6.55
C VAL A 280 8.77 -34.03 6.65
N ALA A 281 7.90 -34.86 6.08
CA ALA A 281 8.13 -36.31 6.02
C ALA A 281 9.34 -36.68 5.13
N ALA A 282 9.61 -35.91 4.07
CA ALA A 282 10.81 -36.11 3.24
C ALA A 282 12.10 -35.67 3.95
N GLU A 283 12.02 -34.67 4.85
CA GLU A 283 13.14 -34.23 5.69
C GLU A 283 13.42 -35.21 6.83
N SER A 284 12.39 -35.79 7.47
CA SER A 284 12.56 -36.77 8.55
C SER A 284 13.20 -38.08 8.05
N VAL A 285 12.83 -38.56 6.86
CA VAL A 285 13.44 -39.75 6.23
C VAL A 285 14.92 -39.53 5.87
N ARG A 286 15.35 -38.28 5.65
CA ARG A 286 16.74 -37.94 5.30
C ARG A 286 17.66 -37.90 6.54
N CYS A 287 17.10 -37.68 7.74
CA CYS A 287 17.86 -37.70 9.00
C CYS A 287 18.09 -39.12 9.55
N GLU A 288 17.23 -40.09 9.21
CA GLU A 288 17.32 -41.49 9.69
C GLU A 288 18.30 -42.36 8.87
N SER A 289 18.84 -41.85 7.77
CA SER A 289 19.72 -42.60 6.86
C SER A 289 21.20 -42.22 6.94
N THR A 290 21.70 -41.78 8.09
CA THR A 290 23.15 -41.66 8.32
C THR A 290 23.68 -42.98 8.90
N PRO A 291 24.46 -43.77 8.15
CA PRO A 291 25.09 -44.96 8.70
C PRO A 291 26.24 -44.50 9.60
N THR A 292 26.29 -45.05 10.82
CA THR A 292 27.48 -45.07 11.69
C THR A 292 28.66 -45.76 11.03
#